data_AF-A0A1C6S545-F1
#
_entry.id   AF-A0A1C6S545-F1
#
_cell.length_a   1.000
_cell.length_b   1.000
_cell.length_c   1.000
_cell.angle_alpha   90.00
_cell.angle_beta   90.00
_cell.angle_gamma   90.00
#
_symmetry.space_group_name_H-M   'P 1'
#
loop_
_entity.id
_entity.type
_entity.pdbx_description
1 polymer ?
#
loop_
_entity_poly.entity_id
_entity_poly.type
_entity_poly.pdbx_seq_one_letter_code
_entity_poly.pdbx_strand_id
1 'polypeptide(L)'
;MGRPDRLRAAVRRAAMEAAPPKMMFTPRGVGNPPAVRRDRERDQSRSARVDPGFDRFRPGLFDAVLLDRDGTLVEDVPYNGDPEKVRPVPGAREALDRLRAAGLRLGVVTNQSGLARGLFTAEELRRVNARVEELLGPFDTWQICPHGERDGCVCRKPAPGLVHVAAHALGTTPSRCVLVGDIGADMTAAGAAGAAGILVPTPATRSAEVSLAPTVVNDLPGAVTEILRRIGLVCGAPPAVRHGRVLVVRSDAAGDVLVTGPGIRAVAAGAQRVVLLCGPRGRAAADLLPGVDEVVEWPLPWIDGTPAPVDPHDMRRLTDRLAEVGADEAVIFTSFHQSPLPLALLLRMAGVHRISAISDDYPGSLLDVRHRVPAGVPEPERALSLAAAAGFPLPAGDEPGLRLRADALPPPPAGLGEPGYVVLHPGSSVETRACPPELATRIVRVLSAAGYRVVVTGGPDEQELTARVAGAGGLDLGGRTGLGELAAIIARAGALVVGNTGPAHLAAALAVPVISLFAPTVPFGQWGPYRVPTVRLGDAGAACRDSRATRCPVPGHPCLSAVEPGRVLEALRLLGVPADSPVGAGTVVAVPPRAPAVTSTGGGGR
;
A
#
# COMPACT_ATOMS: atom_id res chain seq x y z
N MET A 1 45.09 14.84 -45.15
CA MET A 1 45.38 15.30 -46.52
C MET A 1 44.30 14.75 -47.43
N GLY A 2 43.59 15.50 -48.27
CA GLY A 2 43.44 16.96 -48.39
C GLY A 2 42.25 17.25 -49.32
N ARG A 3 41.50 18.34 -49.09
CA ARG A 3 40.67 18.94 -50.15
C ARG A 3 41.60 19.66 -51.13
N PRO A 4 41.30 19.67 -52.43
CA PRO A 4 40.59 20.82 -53.03
C PRO A 4 39.66 20.39 -54.19
N ASP A 5 38.94 21.25 -54.92
CA ASP A 5 38.25 22.52 -54.63
C ASP A 5 37.29 22.78 -55.82
N ARG A 6 36.08 23.30 -55.53
CA ARG A 6 35.38 24.37 -56.31
C ARG A 6 35.11 24.04 -57.82
N LEU A 7 34.37 24.81 -58.64
CA LEU A 7 34.15 26.26 -58.65
C LEU A 7 33.02 26.64 -59.65
N ARG A 8 32.07 27.52 -59.24
CA ARG A 8 31.23 28.42 -60.11
C ARG A 8 30.25 27.75 -61.12
N ALA A 9 29.22 28.41 -61.65
CA ALA A 9 28.46 29.63 -61.28
C ALA A 9 27.08 29.54 -62.00
N ALA A 10 25.95 29.72 -61.31
CA ALA A 10 25.12 30.94 -61.28
C ALA A 10 24.48 31.41 -62.60
N VAL A 11 23.16 31.73 -62.58
CA VAL A 11 22.54 33.02 -62.99
C VAL A 11 21.02 32.89 -63.31
N ARG A 12 20.21 33.91 -62.89
CA ARG A 12 18.77 34.20 -63.16
C ARG A 12 17.73 33.29 -62.44
N ARG A 13 16.84 33.77 -61.53
CA ARG A 13 15.81 34.88 -61.51
C ARG A 13 14.79 34.77 -62.66
N ALA A 14 13.46 34.85 -62.47
CA ALA A 14 12.66 35.04 -61.25
C ALA A 14 11.21 34.50 -61.39
N ALA A 15 10.62 34.15 -60.24
CA ALA A 15 9.22 34.33 -59.78
C ALA A 15 8.04 34.40 -60.79
N MET A 16 7.02 33.53 -60.63
CA MET A 16 5.84 33.77 -59.77
C MET A 16 4.90 32.53 -59.67
N GLU A 17 4.31 32.36 -58.49
CA GLU A 17 2.99 31.76 -58.14
C GLU A 17 2.64 30.25 -58.32
N ALA A 18 2.12 29.71 -57.21
CA ALA A 18 1.12 28.64 -57.03
C ALA A 18 1.40 27.20 -57.55
N ALA A 19 1.82 26.35 -56.62
CA ALA A 19 1.79 24.88 -56.68
C ALA A 19 0.62 24.32 -55.83
N PRO A 20 0.29 23.00 -55.85
CA PRO A 20 0.44 21.99 -56.91
C PRO A 20 -0.83 21.10 -57.13
N PRO A 21 -0.89 20.29 -58.20
CA PRO A 21 -1.72 19.08 -58.26
C PRO A 21 -0.91 17.78 -58.10
N LYS A 22 -1.59 16.70 -57.68
CA LYS A 22 -1.08 15.32 -57.60
C LYS A 22 -1.15 14.63 -58.97
N MET A 23 -0.28 13.64 -59.25
CA MET A 23 -0.66 12.20 -59.42
C MET A 23 0.39 11.31 -60.15
N MET A 24 0.52 10.07 -59.66
CA MET A 24 0.84 8.81 -60.39
C MET A 24 2.24 8.71 -61.07
N PHE A 25 2.80 7.53 -61.43
CA PHE A 25 2.23 6.23 -61.86
C PHE A 25 3.05 4.98 -61.44
N THR A 26 2.52 3.78 -61.74
CA THR A 26 3.01 2.42 -61.39
C THR A 26 3.68 1.66 -62.57
N PRO A 27 4.21 0.44 -62.35
CA PRO A 27 3.55 -0.81 -62.85
C PRO A 27 3.61 -1.99 -61.83
N ARG A 28 2.64 -2.90 -61.64
CA ARG A 28 1.99 -3.97 -62.48
C ARG A 28 2.93 -5.13 -62.89
N GLY A 29 2.61 -6.43 -62.75
CA GLY A 29 1.43 -7.18 -62.19
C GLY A 29 1.87 -8.51 -61.49
N VAL A 30 1.26 -9.72 -61.59
CA VAL A 30 0.07 -10.30 -62.28
C VAL A 30 -0.36 -11.66 -61.61
N GLY A 31 -1.66 -11.86 -61.28
CA GLY A 31 -2.36 -13.18 -61.08
C GLY A 31 -2.02 -14.07 -59.84
N ASN A 32 -2.92 -14.85 -59.21
CA ASN A 32 -4.28 -15.33 -59.53
C ASN A 32 -5.11 -15.63 -58.20
N PRO A 33 -6.26 -16.36 -58.11
CA PRO A 33 -7.54 -15.79 -57.59
C PRO A 33 -8.06 -16.39 -56.23
N PRO A 34 -9.37 -16.48 -55.87
CA PRO A 34 -9.91 -15.64 -54.78
C PRO A 34 -10.65 -16.33 -53.59
N ALA A 35 -10.90 -15.51 -52.55
CA ALA A 35 -12.02 -15.54 -51.58
C ALA A 35 -12.17 -16.67 -50.54
N VAL A 36 -11.91 -16.31 -49.26
CA VAL A 36 -12.80 -16.65 -48.12
C VAL A 36 -12.93 -15.41 -47.24
N ARG A 37 -14.16 -14.94 -46.97
CA ARG A 37 -14.42 -13.86 -46.01
C ARG A 37 -14.29 -14.37 -44.58
N ARG A 38 -13.60 -13.61 -43.73
CA ARG A 38 -13.86 -13.54 -42.28
C ARG A 38 -13.74 -12.10 -41.85
N ASP A 39 -14.88 -11.44 -41.72
CA ASP A 39 -14.96 -10.09 -41.16
C ASP A 39 -14.47 -10.16 -39.70
N ARG A 40 -13.40 -9.41 -39.40
CA ARG A 40 -12.94 -9.18 -38.03
C ARG A 40 -13.33 -7.78 -37.61
N GLU A 41 -13.97 -7.70 -36.46
CA GLU A 41 -14.47 -6.47 -35.85
C GLU A 41 -13.38 -5.39 -35.80
N ARG A 42 -13.67 -4.25 -36.44
CA ARG A 42 -12.96 -2.98 -36.27
C ARG A 42 -14.00 -1.90 -35.98
N ASP A 43 -14.47 -1.83 -34.74
CA ASP A 43 -14.90 -0.54 -34.19
C ASP A 43 -14.84 -0.49 -32.65
N GLN A 44 -13.66 -0.15 -32.11
CA GLN A 44 -13.45 0.28 -30.72
C GLN A 44 -12.42 1.43 -30.67
N SER A 45 -12.39 2.29 -31.70
CA SER A 45 -11.34 3.30 -31.83
C SER A 45 -11.87 4.63 -32.35
N ARG A 46 -12.78 5.29 -31.61
CA ARG A 46 -13.25 6.64 -31.94
C ARG A 46 -13.90 7.45 -30.80
N SER A 47 -13.16 7.66 -29.71
CA SER A 47 -13.41 8.79 -28.78
C SER A 47 -12.10 9.47 -28.36
N ALA A 48 -12.01 10.77 -28.65
CA ALA A 48 -11.04 11.77 -28.19
C ALA A 48 -9.56 11.34 -27.95
N ARG A 49 -8.68 11.75 -28.87
CA ARG A 49 -7.25 11.92 -28.55
C ARG A 49 -7.09 13.06 -27.56
N VAL A 50 -6.53 12.76 -26.38
CA VAL A 50 -5.93 13.77 -25.49
C VAL A 50 -4.42 13.54 -25.51
N ASP A 51 -3.67 14.60 -25.76
CA ASP A 51 -2.22 14.58 -25.89
C ASP A 51 -1.57 14.12 -24.56
N PRO A 52 -0.71 13.08 -24.54
CA PRO A 52 -0.08 12.58 -23.32
C PRO A 52 1.12 13.45 -22.92
N GLY A 53 0.86 14.72 -22.62
CA GLY A 53 1.82 15.58 -21.94
C GLY A 53 2.12 14.99 -20.55
N PHE A 54 3.39 14.62 -20.33
CA PHE A 54 3.90 13.99 -19.09
C PHE A 54 3.90 14.91 -17.85
N ASP A 55 3.21 16.04 -17.90
CA ASP A 55 3.22 17.14 -16.92
C ASP A 55 1.90 17.21 -16.12
N ARG A 56 1.34 16.04 -15.76
CA ARG A 56 -0.05 15.91 -15.28
C ARG A 56 -0.24 15.44 -13.84
N PHE A 57 0.82 15.08 -13.13
CA PHE A 57 0.70 14.70 -11.72
C PHE A 57 0.54 15.96 -10.86
N ARG A 58 -0.70 16.26 -10.47
CA ARG A 58 -0.94 17.23 -9.40
C ARG A 58 -0.39 16.66 -8.08
N PRO A 59 0.35 17.46 -7.28
CA PRO A 59 0.71 17.07 -5.93
C PRO A 59 -0.56 16.78 -5.15
N GLY A 60 -0.71 15.55 -4.65
CA GLY A 60 -2.00 15.13 -4.13
C GLY A 60 -2.02 13.69 -3.65
N LEU A 61 -2.99 13.43 -2.77
CA LEU A 61 -3.17 12.15 -2.08
C LEU A 61 -3.70 11.05 -3.02
N PHE A 62 -4.60 11.39 -3.93
CA PHE A 62 -5.24 10.47 -4.87
C PHE A 62 -5.31 11.07 -6.28
N ASP A 63 -5.26 10.19 -7.27
CA ASP A 63 -5.28 10.47 -8.71
C ASP A 63 -6.59 10.06 -9.39
N ALA A 64 -7.27 9.08 -8.79
CA ALA A 64 -8.43 8.42 -9.36
C ALA A 64 -9.32 7.81 -8.27
N VAL A 65 -10.62 7.75 -8.56
CA VAL A 65 -11.60 7.00 -7.78
C VAL A 65 -12.16 5.89 -8.67
N LEU A 66 -12.07 4.67 -8.15
CA LEU A 66 -12.64 3.46 -8.72
C LEU A 66 -13.94 3.16 -7.98
N LEU A 67 -14.98 2.78 -8.71
CA LEU A 67 -16.32 2.56 -8.17
C LEU A 67 -16.82 1.17 -8.62
N ASP A 68 -17.42 0.38 -7.73
CA ASP A 68 -18.35 -0.65 -8.22
C ASP A 68 -19.60 0.02 -8.83
N ARG A 69 -20.31 -0.72 -9.69
CA ARG A 69 -21.53 -0.27 -10.34
C ARG A 69 -22.76 -0.55 -9.47
N ASP A 70 -22.96 -1.81 -9.10
CA ASP A 70 -24.20 -2.33 -8.52
C ASP A 70 -24.14 -2.15 -6.99
N GLY A 71 -25.22 -1.69 -6.36
CA GLY A 71 -25.22 -1.29 -4.94
C GLY A 71 -24.47 0.02 -4.62
N THR A 72 -23.51 0.44 -5.46
CA THR A 72 -22.62 1.59 -5.23
C THR A 72 -22.95 2.82 -6.09
N LEU A 73 -23.09 2.67 -7.41
CA LEU A 73 -23.47 3.76 -8.33
C LEU A 73 -24.96 3.72 -8.66
N VAL A 74 -25.52 2.53 -8.77
CA VAL A 74 -26.93 2.25 -9.06
C VAL A 74 -27.46 1.18 -8.11
N GLU A 75 -28.78 1.11 -7.94
CA GLU A 75 -29.44 0.04 -7.18
C GLU A 75 -29.04 -1.35 -7.72
N ASP A 76 -28.70 -2.29 -6.84
CA ASP A 76 -28.39 -3.67 -7.25
C ASP A 76 -29.66 -4.37 -7.76
N VAL A 77 -29.67 -4.61 -9.08
CA VAL A 77 -30.68 -5.40 -9.77
C VAL A 77 -29.99 -6.68 -10.26
N PRO A 78 -30.28 -7.86 -9.66
CA PRO A 78 -29.56 -9.09 -9.96
C PRO A 78 -29.51 -9.42 -11.46
N TYR A 79 -28.29 -9.50 -11.99
CA TYR A 79 -27.99 -9.78 -13.40
C TYR A 79 -28.65 -8.81 -14.39
N ASN A 80 -28.62 -7.50 -14.11
CA ASN A 80 -29.27 -6.52 -14.97
C ASN A 80 -28.66 -6.39 -16.38
N GLY A 81 -29.38 -6.88 -17.39
CA GLY A 81 -29.16 -6.61 -18.82
C GLY A 81 -30.11 -5.56 -19.42
N ASP A 82 -30.96 -4.93 -18.60
CA ASP A 82 -32.04 -4.03 -19.02
C ASP A 82 -31.76 -2.57 -18.63
N PRO A 83 -31.52 -1.66 -19.60
CA PRO A 83 -31.30 -0.24 -19.33
C PRO A 83 -32.44 0.43 -18.56
N GLU A 84 -33.69 -0.01 -18.75
CA GLU A 84 -34.85 0.61 -18.10
C GLU A 84 -34.91 0.33 -16.60
N LYS A 85 -34.11 -0.60 -16.09
CA LYS A 85 -33.96 -0.90 -14.65
C LYS A 85 -32.82 -0.14 -13.98
N VAL A 86 -32.02 0.63 -14.72
CA VAL A 86 -30.93 1.43 -14.15
C VAL A 86 -31.51 2.56 -13.29
N ARG A 87 -31.22 2.52 -11.98
CA ARG A 87 -31.63 3.55 -11.00
C ARG A 87 -30.42 4.02 -10.21
N PRO A 88 -29.93 5.25 -10.43
CA PRO A 88 -28.86 5.84 -9.63
C PRO A 88 -29.15 5.82 -8.12
N VAL A 89 -28.13 5.54 -7.30
CA VAL A 89 -28.26 5.73 -5.85
C VAL A 89 -28.43 7.23 -5.51
N PRO A 90 -29.06 7.58 -4.37
CA PRO A 90 -29.26 8.97 -3.99
C PRO A 90 -27.96 9.80 -4.00
N GLY A 91 -28.01 10.98 -4.64
CA GLY A 91 -26.89 11.91 -4.72
C GLY A 91 -25.72 11.50 -5.65
N ALA A 92 -25.79 10.35 -6.34
CA ALA A 92 -24.66 9.82 -7.12
C ALA A 92 -24.08 10.80 -8.14
N ARG A 93 -24.93 11.45 -8.95
CA ARG A 93 -24.48 12.40 -9.98
C ARG A 93 -23.71 13.58 -9.40
N GLU A 94 -24.24 14.20 -8.34
CA GLU A 94 -23.59 15.32 -7.65
C GLU A 94 -22.26 14.88 -7.00
N ALA A 95 -22.24 13.71 -6.39
CA ALA A 95 -21.04 13.14 -5.80
C ALA A 95 -19.92 12.93 -6.85
N LEU A 96 -20.23 12.38 -8.02
CA LEU A 96 -19.27 12.22 -9.11
C LEU A 96 -18.84 13.56 -9.71
N ASP A 97 -19.77 14.51 -9.89
CA ASP A 97 -19.45 15.85 -10.40
C ASP A 97 -18.49 16.60 -9.45
N ARG A 98 -18.60 16.42 -8.12
CA ARG A 98 -17.62 16.93 -7.14
C ARG A 98 -16.24 16.29 -7.29
N LEU A 99 -16.14 15.00 -7.59
CA LEU A 99 -14.85 14.35 -7.87
C LEU A 99 -14.22 14.85 -9.17
N ARG A 100 -15.02 14.99 -10.24
CA ARG A 100 -14.58 15.57 -11.53
C ARG A 100 -14.09 17.01 -11.36
N ALA A 101 -14.80 17.82 -10.58
CA ALA A 101 -14.40 19.21 -10.27
C ALA A 101 -13.09 19.30 -9.48
N ALA A 102 -12.79 18.31 -8.64
CA ALA A 102 -11.48 18.20 -7.97
C ALA A 102 -10.34 17.75 -8.92
N GLY A 103 -10.66 17.30 -10.14
CA GLY A 103 -9.72 16.79 -11.13
C GLY A 103 -9.36 15.31 -10.95
N LEU A 104 -10.17 14.55 -10.22
CA LEU A 104 -9.97 13.10 -10.06
C LEU A 104 -10.54 12.35 -11.26
N ARG A 105 -9.77 11.37 -11.77
CA ARG A 105 -10.21 10.44 -12.81
C ARG A 105 -11.19 9.41 -12.24
N LEU A 106 -12.22 9.02 -13.00
CA LEU A 106 -13.26 8.10 -12.55
C LEU A 106 -13.26 6.80 -13.36
N GLY A 107 -13.13 5.67 -12.68
CA GLY A 107 -13.20 4.34 -13.30
C GLY A 107 -14.28 3.46 -12.67
N VAL A 108 -15.00 2.69 -13.48
CA VAL A 108 -15.89 1.64 -12.97
C VAL A 108 -15.14 0.30 -12.94
N VAL A 109 -15.21 -0.44 -11.84
CA VAL A 109 -14.60 -1.78 -11.67
C VAL A 109 -15.65 -2.76 -11.17
N THR A 110 -16.20 -3.63 -12.02
CA THR A 110 -17.39 -4.45 -11.67
C THR A 110 -17.32 -5.92 -12.11
N ASN A 111 -17.95 -6.80 -11.31
CA ASN A 111 -18.06 -8.24 -11.54
C ASN A 111 -19.39 -8.57 -12.25
N GLN A 112 -19.37 -8.89 -13.55
CA GLN A 112 -20.57 -9.10 -14.37
C GLN A 112 -20.70 -10.57 -14.82
N SER A 113 -20.77 -11.51 -13.86
CA SER A 113 -20.89 -12.96 -14.09
C SER A 113 -22.16 -13.40 -14.83
N GLY A 114 -23.13 -12.50 -15.06
CA GLY A 114 -24.29 -12.80 -15.90
C GLY A 114 -23.90 -13.13 -17.34
N LEU A 115 -22.78 -12.58 -17.84
CA LEU A 115 -22.22 -12.91 -19.15
C LEU A 115 -21.81 -14.39 -19.25
N ALA A 116 -20.95 -14.88 -18.34
CA ALA A 116 -20.56 -16.29 -18.30
C ALA A 116 -21.73 -17.25 -18.04
N ARG A 117 -22.81 -16.76 -17.40
CA ARG A 117 -24.05 -17.51 -17.15
C ARG A 117 -25.06 -17.44 -18.30
N GLY A 118 -24.80 -16.64 -19.35
CA GLY A 118 -25.73 -16.45 -20.48
C GLY A 118 -27.04 -15.74 -20.11
N LEU A 119 -27.08 -15.01 -18.99
CA LEU A 119 -28.28 -14.33 -18.48
C LEU A 119 -28.53 -12.99 -19.20
N PHE A 120 -27.50 -12.41 -19.78
CA PHE A 120 -27.56 -11.28 -20.70
C PHE A 120 -26.32 -11.29 -21.62
N THR A 121 -26.41 -10.56 -22.72
CA THR A 121 -25.38 -10.43 -23.75
C THR A 121 -24.44 -9.24 -23.49
N ALA A 122 -23.28 -9.22 -24.18
CA ALA A 122 -22.38 -8.08 -24.15
C ALA A 122 -22.98 -6.80 -24.75
N GLU A 123 -23.97 -6.91 -25.65
CA GLU A 123 -24.74 -5.77 -26.18
C GLU A 123 -25.68 -5.18 -25.11
N GLU A 124 -26.43 -6.04 -24.42
CA GLU A 124 -27.26 -5.65 -23.27
C GLU A 124 -26.45 -4.94 -22.18
N LEU A 125 -25.29 -5.49 -21.81
CA LEU A 125 -24.41 -4.83 -20.85
C LEU A 125 -23.89 -3.47 -21.35
N ARG A 126 -23.54 -3.34 -22.64
CA ARG A 126 -23.14 -2.05 -23.22
C ARG A 126 -24.27 -1.02 -23.16
N ARG A 127 -25.52 -1.42 -23.43
CA ARG A 127 -26.69 -0.53 -23.31
C ARG A 127 -26.96 -0.12 -21.86
N VAL A 128 -26.83 -1.04 -20.91
CA VAL A 128 -26.93 -0.76 -19.46
C VAL A 128 -25.86 0.26 -19.04
N ASN A 129 -24.60 0.04 -19.39
CA ASN A 129 -23.51 0.95 -19.04
C ASN A 129 -23.66 2.33 -19.69
N ALA A 130 -24.10 2.40 -20.95
CA ALA A 130 -24.41 3.67 -21.62
C ALA A 130 -25.51 4.46 -20.90
N ARG A 131 -26.54 3.77 -20.38
CA ARG A 131 -27.59 4.39 -19.54
C ARG A 131 -27.07 4.87 -18.19
N VAL A 132 -26.09 4.19 -17.59
CA VAL A 132 -25.38 4.70 -16.40
C VAL A 132 -24.66 6.01 -16.73
N GLU A 133 -23.93 6.09 -17.85
CA GLU A 133 -23.22 7.32 -18.25
C GLU A 133 -24.16 8.47 -18.62
N GLU A 134 -25.31 8.19 -19.23
CA GLU A 134 -26.35 9.20 -19.52
C GLU A 134 -26.85 9.87 -18.22
N LEU A 135 -27.08 9.07 -17.17
CA LEU A 135 -27.61 9.53 -15.90
C LEU A 135 -26.55 10.14 -14.97
N LEU A 136 -25.32 9.64 -15.01
CA LEU A 136 -24.24 9.98 -14.06
C LEU A 136 -23.09 10.80 -14.66
N GLY A 137 -23.09 11.03 -15.97
CA GLY A 137 -21.95 11.56 -16.72
C GLY A 137 -20.90 10.48 -17.04
N PRO A 138 -19.89 10.81 -17.86
CA PRO A 138 -18.93 9.85 -18.38
C PRO A 138 -17.94 9.34 -17.33
N PHE A 139 -17.38 8.16 -17.58
CA PHE A 139 -16.23 7.61 -16.86
C PHE A 139 -15.00 7.56 -17.78
N ASP A 140 -13.81 7.74 -17.22
CA ASP A 140 -12.54 7.64 -17.94
C ASP A 140 -12.19 6.18 -18.30
N THR A 141 -12.72 5.20 -17.57
CA THR A 141 -12.54 3.77 -17.89
C THR A 141 -13.65 2.88 -17.32
N TRP A 142 -13.95 1.78 -18.02
CA TRP A 142 -14.82 0.69 -17.56
C TRP A 142 -14.03 -0.62 -17.56
N GLN A 143 -13.87 -1.23 -16.39
CA GLN A 143 -13.22 -2.52 -16.20
C GLN A 143 -14.26 -3.53 -15.70
N ILE A 144 -14.48 -4.57 -16.51
CA ILE A 144 -15.58 -5.50 -16.33
C ILE A 144 -15.01 -6.91 -16.34
N CYS A 145 -15.26 -7.68 -15.28
CA CYS A 145 -14.90 -9.09 -15.25
C CYS A 145 -16.14 -9.94 -15.63
N PRO A 146 -16.17 -10.61 -16.80
CA PRO A 146 -17.34 -11.36 -17.28
C PRO A 146 -17.48 -12.75 -16.63
N HIS A 147 -16.44 -13.18 -15.93
CA HIS A 147 -16.21 -14.56 -15.50
C HIS A 147 -17.08 -15.00 -14.30
N GLY A 148 -17.39 -16.29 -14.29
CA GLY A 148 -17.97 -16.99 -13.15
C GLY A 148 -16.99 -17.19 -11.99
N GLU A 149 -17.50 -17.69 -10.87
CA GLU A 149 -16.72 -17.91 -9.64
C GLU A 149 -15.68 -19.03 -9.76
N ARG A 150 -15.85 -19.96 -10.70
CA ARG A 150 -14.99 -21.15 -10.87
C ARG A 150 -13.94 -21.01 -11.96
N ASP A 151 -13.93 -19.90 -12.69
CA ASP A 151 -13.13 -19.72 -13.91
C ASP A 151 -11.64 -19.45 -13.62
N GLY A 152 -11.26 -19.29 -12.34
CA GLY A 152 -9.87 -19.09 -11.91
C GLY A 152 -9.21 -17.78 -12.40
N CYS A 153 -10.00 -16.85 -12.92
CA CYS A 153 -9.49 -15.61 -13.52
C CYS A 153 -8.91 -14.64 -12.46
N VAL A 154 -7.93 -13.84 -12.88
CA VAL A 154 -7.30 -12.82 -12.03
C VAL A 154 -8.08 -11.50 -11.93
N CYS A 155 -9.16 -11.32 -12.71
CA CYS A 155 -9.95 -10.09 -12.65
C CYS A 155 -11.04 -10.07 -11.57
N ARG A 156 -11.67 -11.22 -11.25
CA ARG A 156 -12.90 -11.22 -10.46
C ARG A 156 -12.61 -10.82 -9.03
N LYS A 157 -13.16 -9.68 -8.57
CA LYS A 157 -13.06 -9.26 -7.16
C LYS A 157 -13.56 -10.41 -6.27
N PRO A 158 -12.81 -10.86 -5.25
CA PRO A 158 -11.76 -10.13 -4.53
C PRO A 158 -10.35 -10.07 -5.15
N ALA A 159 -10.10 -10.68 -6.32
CA ALA A 159 -8.81 -10.53 -7.00
C ALA A 159 -8.56 -9.06 -7.42
N PRO A 160 -7.32 -8.56 -7.30
CA PRO A 160 -7.01 -7.15 -7.53
C PRO A 160 -6.91 -6.75 -9.02
N GLY A 161 -7.10 -7.68 -9.96
CA GLY A 161 -6.85 -7.46 -11.39
C GLY A 161 -7.62 -6.29 -12.00
N LEU A 162 -8.91 -6.10 -11.66
CA LEU A 162 -9.66 -4.94 -12.16
C LEU A 162 -9.09 -3.61 -11.65
N VAL A 163 -8.58 -3.55 -10.42
CA VAL A 163 -7.96 -2.35 -9.84
C VAL A 163 -6.64 -2.03 -10.54
N HIS A 164 -5.80 -3.05 -10.81
CA HIS A 164 -4.55 -2.86 -11.55
C HIS A 164 -4.80 -2.38 -12.99
N VAL A 165 -5.73 -2.99 -13.71
CA VAL A 165 -6.03 -2.59 -15.09
C VAL A 165 -6.67 -1.20 -15.14
N ALA A 166 -7.56 -0.86 -14.19
CA ALA A 166 -8.13 0.48 -14.09
C ALA A 166 -7.04 1.54 -13.83
N ALA A 167 -6.18 1.34 -12.83
CA ALA A 167 -5.09 2.27 -12.53
C ALA A 167 -4.17 2.50 -13.75
N HIS A 168 -3.82 1.42 -14.46
CA HIS A 168 -3.02 1.51 -15.68
C HIS A 168 -3.74 2.27 -16.80
N ALA A 169 -5.01 1.95 -17.08
CA ALA A 169 -5.81 2.62 -18.11
C ALA A 169 -6.01 4.12 -17.82
N LEU A 170 -6.10 4.49 -16.55
CA LEU A 170 -6.19 5.89 -16.12
C LEU A 170 -4.83 6.62 -16.14
N GLY A 171 -3.70 5.90 -16.23
CA GLY A 171 -2.35 6.49 -16.17
C GLY A 171 -1.94 6.86 -14.74
N THR A 172 -2.11 5.94 -13.79
CA THR A 172 -1.70 6.08 -12.38
C THR A 172 -1.35 4.71 -11.76
N THR A 173 -1.05 4.67 -10.47
CA THR A 173 -0.78 3.44 -9.69
C THR A 173 -1.94 3.12 -8.74
N PRO A 174 -2.18 1.84 -8.39
CA PRO A 174 -3.20 1.47 -7.39
C PRO A 174 -3.03 2.21 -6.05
N SER A 175 -1.79 2.45 -5.63
CA SER A 175 -1.44 3.21 -4.41
C SER A 175 -1.89 4.68 -4.43
N ARG A 176 -2.32 5.21 -5.58
CA ARG A 176 -2.92 6.54 -5.75
C ARG A 176 -4.42 6.47 -6.09
N CYS A 177 -5.04 5.29 -6.04
CA CYS A 177 -6.47 5.07 -6.23
C CYS A 177 -7.21 4.89 -4.89
N VAL A 178 -8.50 5.25 -4.89
CA VAL A 178 -9.48 4.81 -3.88
C VAL A 178 -10.52 3.95 -4.57
N LEU A 179 -10.83 2.76 -4.05
CA LEU A 179 -11.99 1.95 -4.48
C LEU A 179 -13.15 2.15 -3.50
N VAL A 180 -14.27 2.64 -4.02
CA VAL A 180 -15.57 2.69 -3.33
C VAL A 180 -16.41 1.50 -3.79
N GLY A 181 -16.96 0.74 -2.85
CA GLY A 181 -17.79 -0.44 -3.13
C GLY A 181 -18.65 -0.79 -1.92
N ASP A 182 -19.66 -1.63 -2.10
CA ASP A 182 -20.64 -1.98 -1.07
C ASP A 182 -20.40 -3.33 -0.39
N ILE A 183 -19.51 -4.17 -0.95
CA ILE A 183 -19.22 -5.50 -0.41
C ILE A 183 -17.75 -5.70 -0.02
N GLY A 184 -17.52 -6.64 0.90
CA GLY A 184 -16.18 -6.99 1.40
C GLY A 184 -15.21 -7.49 0.31
N ALA A 185 -15.72 -7.96 -0.84
CA ALA A 185 -14.89 -8.33 -1.99
C ALA A 185 -14.17 -7.12 -2.61
N ASP A 186 -14.79 -5.93 -2.58
CA ASP A 186 -14.19 -4.68 -3.06
C ASP A 186 -13.06 -4.23 -2.14
N MET A 187 -13.32 -4.25 -0.82
CA MET A 187 -12.31 -3.88 0.17
C MET A 187 -11.10 -4.82 0.13
N THR A 188 -11.35 -6.10 -0.15
CA THR A 188 -10.28 -7.09 -0.35
C THR A 188 -9.49 -6.84 -1.65
N ALA A 189 -10.16 -6.52 -2.76
CA ALA A 189 -9.50 -6.19 -4.02
C ALA A 189 -8.71 -4.87 -3.95
N ALA A 190 -9.24 -3.86 -3.24
CA ALA A 190 -8.54 -2.60 -2.96
C ALA A 190 -7.26 -2.85 -2.17
N GLY A 191 -7.37 -3.55 -1.04
CA GLY A 191 -6.23 -3.91 -0.19
C GLY A 191 -5.19 -4.71 -0.95
N ALA A 192 -5.58 -5.79 -1.64
CA ALA A 192 -4.67 -6.65 -2.39
C ALA A 192 -3.96 -5.91 -3.55
N ALA A 193 -4.56 -4.87 -4.11
CA ALA A 193 -3.90 -4.01 -5.10
C ALA A 193 -2.96 -2.95 -4.49
N GLY A 194 -3.09 -2.66 -3.19
CA GLY A 194 -2.43 -1.55 -2.49
C GLY A 194 -3.18 -0.21 -2.56
N ALA A 195 -4.44 -0.23 -3.01
CA ALA A 195 -5.32 0.95 -3.06
C ALA A 195 -6.02 1.20 -1.72
N ALA A 196 -6.51 2.44 -1.52
CA ALA A 196 -7.42 2.72 -0.41
C ALA A 196 -8.81 2.11 -0.69
N GLY A 197 -9.49 1.60 0.33
CA GLY A 197 -10.88 1.12 0.23
C GLY A 197 -11.82 1.96 1.08
N ILE A 198 -13.03 2.23 0.58
CA ILE A 198 -14.14 2.81 1.34
C ILE A 198 -15.39 1.98 1.10
N LEU A 199 -15.92 1.39 2.16
CA LEU A 199 -17.17 0.61 2.11
C LEU A 199 -18.38 1.55 2.24
N VAL A 200 -19.37 1.38 1.36
CA VAL A 200 -20.70 2.02 1.43
C VAL A 200 -21.77 0.95 1.67
N PRO A 201 -22.13 0.63 2.93
CA PRO A 201 -22.99 -0.52 3.22
C PRO A 201 -24.42 -0.36 2.69
N THR A 202 -24.90 -1.38 1.98
CA THR A 202 -26.31 -1.57 1.62
C THR A 202 -26.99 -2.51 2.63
N PRO A 203 -28.32 -2.69 2.59
CA PRO A 203 -29.01 -3.72 3.38
C PRO A 203 -28.53 -5.17 3.11
N ALA A 204 -27.81 -5.41 2.00
CA ALA A 204 -27.22 -6.71 1.68
C ALA A 204 -25.79 -6.89 2.24
N THR A 205 -25.10 -5.79 2.58
CA THR A 205 -23.72 -5.82 3.11
C THR A 205 -23.67 -6.51 4.47
N ARG A 206 -22.80 -7.51 4.62
CA ARG A 206 -22.72 -8.33 5.84
C ARG A 206 -21.99 -7.57 6.95
N SER A 207 -22.47 -7.67 8.19
CA SER A 207 -21.86 -7.02 9.37
C SER A 207 -20.38 -7.37 9.58
N ALA A 208 -19.97 -8.60 9.23
CA ALA A 208 -18.57 -9.02 9.23
C ALA A 208 -17.72 -8.24 8.21
N GLU A 209 -18.27 -7.89 7.05
CA GLU A 209 -17.57 -7.10 6.02
C GLU A 209 -17.44 -5.63 6.46
N VAL A 210 -18.50 -5.07 7.04
CA VAL A 210 -18.49 -3.74 7.68
C VAL A 210 -17.40 -3.66 8.77
N SER A 211 -17.24 -4.72 9.55
CA SER A 211 -16.24 -4.78 10.63
C SER A 211 -14.80 -4.91 10.08
N LEU A 212 -14.62 -5.64 8.96
CA LEU A 212 -13.33 -5.86 8.31
C LEU A 212 -12.84 -4.65 7.48
N ALA A 213 -13.76 -3.83 6.95
CA ALA A 213 -13.43 -2.70 6.09
C ALA A 213 -12.49 -1.68 6.78
N PRO A 214 -11.53 -1.09 6.03
CA PRO A 214 -10.62 -0.08 6.57
C PRO A 214 -11.34 1.25 6.86
N THR A 215 -12.33 1.60 6.06
CA THR A 215 -13.15 2.81 6.21
C THR A 215 -14.57 2.47 5.80
N VAL A 216 -15.54 2.92 6.60
CA VAL A 216 -16.98 2.74 6.35
C VAL A 216 -17.63 4.11 6.39
N VAL A 217 -18.48 4.40 5.41
CA VAL A 217 -19.31 5.61 5.33
C VAL A 217 -20.71 5.22 4.88
N ASN A 218 -21.71 6.04 5.21
CA ASN A 218 -23.11 5.63 5.05
C ASN A 218 -23.58 5.56 3.58
N ASP A 219 -22.97 6.34 2.69
CA ASP A 219 -23.41 6.49 1.30
C ASP A 219 -22.27 7.04 0.40
N LEU A 220 -22.52 7.05 -0.92
CA LEU A 220 -21.57 7.56 -1.92
C LEU A 220 -21.24 9.07 -1.74
N PRO A 221 -22.19 10.00 -1.46
CA PRO A 221 -21.87 11.37 -1.08
C PRO A 221 -20.93 11.51 0.13
N GLY A 222 -21.07 10.62 1.12
CA GLY A 222 -20.19 10.49 2.28
C GLY A 222 -18.79 10.01 1.88
N ALA A 223 -18.69 8.99 1.01
CA ALA A 223 -17.41 8.53 0.46
C ALA A 223 -16.66 9.64 -0.29
N VAL A 224 -17.36 10.38 -1.16
CA VAL A 224 -16.78 11.54 -1.86
C VAL A 224 -16.33 12.63 -0.89
N THR A 225 -17.13 12.91 0.13
CA THR A 225 -16.77 13.89 1.16
C THR A 225 -15.53 13.48 1.93
N GLU A 226 -15.39 12.20 2.27
CA GLU A 226 -14.21 11.66 2.95
C GLU A 226 -12.95 11.69 2.07
N ILE A 227 -13.07 11.32 0.78
CA ILE A 227 -11.96 11.40 -0.19
C ILE A 227 -11.46 12.84 -0.33
N LEU A 228 -12.36 13.80 -0.55
CA LEU A 228 -12.00 15.21 -0.73
C LEU A 228 -11.45 15.83 0.57
N ARG A 229 -11.99 15.43 1.73
CA ARG A 229 -11.47 15.85 3.05
C ARG A 229 -10.04 15.36 3.29
N ARG A 230 -9.74 14.08 2.97
CA ARG A 230 -8.38 13.51 3.11
C ARG A 230 -7.39 14.19 2.16
N ILE A 231 -7.78 14.47 0.92
CA ILE A 231 -6.98 15.29 -0.01
C ILE A 231 -6.69 16.67 0.60
N GLY A 232 -7.74 17.37 1.06
CA GLY A 232 -7.63 18.70 1.66
C GLY A 232 -6.79 18.78 2.95
N LEU A 233 -6.66 17.68 3.70
CA LEU A 233 -5.77 17.61 4.87
C LEU A 233 -4.28 17.59 4.50
N VAL A 234 -3.92 17.00 3.35
CA VAL A 234 -2.52 16.78 2.95
C VAL A 234 -2.02 17.83 1.95
N CYS A 235 -2.94 18.47 1.22
CA CYS A 235 -2.63 19.60 0.36
C CYS A 235 -2.36 20.88 1.18
N GLY A 236 -1.24 21.55 0.89
CA GLY A 236 -0.91 22.87 1.43
C GLY A 236 -0.26 23.76 0.36
N ALA A 237 -0.27 25.07 0.56
CA ALA A 237 0.47 25.99 -0.30
C ALA A 237 1.98 25.66 -0.24
N PRO A 238 2.72 25.68 -1.37
CA PRO A 238 4.12 25.28 -1.42
C PRO A 238 4.96 26.07 -0.40
N PRO A 239 5.99 25.46 0.20
CA PRO A 239 6.68 26.04 1.33
C PRO A 239 7.33 27.38 0.93
N ALA A 240 7.06 28.42 1.71
CA ALA A 240 8.03 29.50 1.83
C ALA A 240 9.26 28.90 2.50
N VAL A 241 10.40 28.84 1.79
CA VAL A 241 11.61 28.16 2.25
C VAL A 241 12.00 28.68 3.64
N ARG A 242 12.04 27.78 4.64
CA ARG A 242 12.39 28.13 6.02
C ARG A 242 13.83 27.73 6.29
N HIS A 243 14.73 28.70 6.12
CA HIS A 243 16.13 28.55 6.50
C HIS A 243 16.25 28.50 8.02
N GLY A 244 16.30 27.28 8.57
CA GLY A 244 16.37 27.03 10.00
C GLY A 244 16.47 25.54 10.35
N ARG A 245 16.73 25.27 11.63
CA ARG A 245 16.78 23.94 12.22
C ARG A 245 15.43 23.60 12.84
N VAL A 246 14.82 22.51 12.38
CA VAL A 246 13.52 22.05 12.88
C VAL A 246 13.71 20.82 13.77
N LEU A 247 13.17 20.87 14.99
CA LEU A 247 13.05 19.71 15.86
C LEU A 247 11.75 18.97 15.55
N VAL A 248 11.88 17.76 15.01
CA VAL A 248 10.76 16.84 14.85
C VAL A 248 10.70 15.90 16.06
N VAL A 249 9.50 15.55 16.52
CA VAL A 249 9.32 14.62 17.64
C VAL A 249 8.42 13.46 17.24
N ARG A 250 8.89 12.23 17.48
CA ARG A 250 8.06 11.01 17.55
C ARG A 250 8.72 10.03 18.53
N SER A 251 8.29 10.06 19.79
CA SER A 251 8.98 9.38 20.90
C SER A 251 8.54 7.94 21.17
N ASP A 252 7.64 7.43 20.34
CA ASP A 252 7.02 6.11 20.40
C ASP A 252 7.93 4.95 19.93
N ALA A 253 7.34 3.78 19.67
CA ALA A 253 8.04 2.61 19.17
C ALA A 253 8.43 2.72 17.68
N ALA A 254 9.27 1.80 17.19
CA ALA A 254 9.73 1.77 15.80
C ALA A 254 8.60 1.90 14.75
N GLY A 255 7.46 1.22 14.93
CA GLY A 255 6.33 1.30 14.00
C GLY A 255 5.74 2.71 13.88
N ASP A 256 5.61 3.40 15.01
CA ASP A 256 5.13 4.78 15.11
C ASP A 256 6.07 5.79 14.45
N VAL A 257 7.39 5.59 14.59
CA VAL A 257 8.40 6.39 13.88
C VAL A 257 8.30 6.17 12.37
N LEU A 258 8.18 4.91 11.92
CA LEU A 258 8.05 4.56 10.50
C LEU A 258 6.81 5.18 9.83
N VAL A 259 5.63 5.11 10.44
CA VAL A 259 4.40 5.72 9.88
C VAL A 259 4.46 7.25 9.84
N THR A 260 5.26 7.88 10.71
CA THR A 260 5.45 9.33 10.73
C THR A 260 6.40 9.79 9.61
N GLY A 261 7.23 8.89 9.06
CA GLY A 261 8.26 9.17 8.05
C GLY A 261 7.87 10.10 6.90
N PRO A 262 6.67 10.01 6.27
CA PRO A 262 6.26 10.94 5.23
C PRO A 262 6.11 12.39 5.71
N GLY A 263 5.63 12.61 6.93
CA GLY A 263 5.60 13.93 7.55
C GLY A 263 7.00 14.47 7.85
N ILE A 264 7.93 13.59 8.27
CA ILE A 264 9.34 13.96 8.51
C ILE A 264 10.02 14.39 7.21
N ARG A 265 9.83 13.65 6.10
CA ARG A 265 10.35 14.05 4.79
C ARG A 265 9.79 15.38 4.30
N ALA A 266 8.51 15.65 4.55
CA ALA A 266 7.89 16.93 4.19
C ALA A 266 8.54 18.10 4.96
N VAL A 267 8.82 17.93 6.26
CA VAL A 267 9.61 18.89 7.06
C VAL A 267 11.04 19.04 6.50
N ALA A 268 11.72 17.93 6.22
CA ALA A 268 13.09 17.92 5.71
C ALA A 268 13.24 18.63 4.35
N ALA A 269 12.20 18.62 3.52
CA ALA A 269 12.22 19.32 2.23
C ALA A 269 12.07 20.85 2.34
N GLY A 270 11.63 21.38 3.50
CA GLY A 270 11.47 22.81 3.74
C GLY A 270 12.42 23.39 4.81
N ALA A 271 13.13 22.54 5.56
CA ALA A 271 14.08 22.90 6.61
C ALA A 271 15.54 22.86 6.11
N GLN A 272 16.46 23.55 6.81
CA GLN A 272 17.90 23.43 6.54
C GLN A 272 18.51 22.21 7.25
N ARG A 273 17.97 21.84 8.42
CA ARG A 273 18.39 20.68 9.21
C ARG A 273 17.23 20.15 10.03
N VAL A 274 17.05 18.84 10.05
CA VAL A 274 16.05 18.14 10.87
C VAL A 274 16.75 17.36 11.98
N VAL A 275 16.37 17.67 13.21
CA VAL A 275 16.74 16.90 14.40
C VAL A 275 15.51 16.11 14.84
N LEU A 276 15.62 14.79 15.01
CA LEU A 276 14.52 13.93 15.46
C LEU A 276 14.70 13.56 16.94
N LEU A 277 13.79 14.01 17.80
CA LEU A 277 13.63 13.47 19.15
C LEU A 277 12.79 12.19 19.10
N CYS A 278 13.39 11.06 19.49
CA CYS A 278 12.71 9.77 19.62
C CYS A 278 12.98 9.12 20.99
N GLY A 279 12.16 8.13 21.36
CA GLY A 279 12.44 7.26 22.50
C GLY A 279 13.38 6.11 22.10
N PRO A 280 14.00 5.40 23.06
CA PRO A 280 14.89 4.27 22.77
C PRO A 280 14.23 3.19 21.90
N ARG A 281 12.94 2.91 22.13
CA ARG A 281 12.14 1.94 21.35
C ARG A 281 11.87 2.37 19.90
N GLY A 282 12.09 3.65 19.57
CA GLY A 282 11.97 4.21 18.23
C GLY A 282 13.31 4.42 17.52
N ARG A 283 14.44 4.32 18.24
CA ARG A 283 15.76 4.74 17.75
C ARG A 283 16.17 4.09 16.44
N ALA A 284 16.15 2.75 16.39
CA ALA A 284 16.55 2.01 15.20
C ALA A 284 15.68 2.33 13.96
N ALA A 285 14.45 2.83 14.13
CA ALA A 285 13.64 3.31 13.02
C ALA A 285 14.04 4.74 12.60
N ALA A 286 14.37 5.61 13.56
CA ALA A 286 14.85 6.96 13.31
C ALA A 286 16.11 6.97 12.44
N ASP A 287 17.08 6.10 12.74
CA ASP A 287 18.33 5.98 11.96
C ASP A 287 18.11 5.48 10.52
N LEU A 288 16.98 4.80 10.24
CA LEU A 288 16.61 4.29 8.90
C LEU A 288 15.77 5.29 8.08
N LEU A 289 15.29 6.38 8.66
CA LEU A 289 14.41 7.32 7.95
C LEU A 289 15.21 8.30 7.06
N PRO A 290 14.75 8.57 5.83
CA PRO A 290 15.26 9.68 5.02
C PRO A 290 14.77 11.03 5.58
N GLY A 291 15.62 12.06 5.50
CA GLY A 291 15.28 13.41 5.98
C GLY A 291 15.50 13.66 7.48
N VAL A 292 16.36 12.88 8.12
CA VAL A 292 16.81 13.08 9.50
C VAL A 292 18.34 13.28 9.50
N ASP A 293 18.82 14.40 10.02
CA ASP A 293 20.25 14.74 10.05
C ASP A 293 20.91 14.41 11.41
N GLU A 294 20.13 14.44 12.49
CA GLU A 294 20.56 14.12 13.84
C GLU A 294 19.41 13.47 14.62
N VAL A 295 19.72 12.48 15.45
CA VAL A 295 18.75 11.85 16.36
C VAL A 295 19.12 12.18 17.80
N VAL A 296 18.19 12.75 18.55
CA VAL A 296 18.24 12.88 20.00
C VAL A 296 17.37 11.78 20.59
N GLU A 297 17.98 10.89 21.36
CA GLU A 297 17.29 9.79 22.01
C GLU A 297 17.01 10.13 23.48
N TRP A 298 15.74 10.08 23.90
CA TRP A 298 15.37 10.33 25.29
C TRP A 298 14.11 9.57 25.71
N PRO A 299 14.10 8.85 26.86
CA PRO A 299 12.90 8.22 27.39
C PRO A 299 11.95 9.27 27.99
N LEU A 300 10.77 9.45 27.38
CA LEU A 300 9.76 10.39 27.90
C LEU A 300 8.76 9.67 28.81
N PRO A 301 8.68 10.02 30.12
CA PRO A 301 7.88 9.28 31.10
C PRO A 301 6.35 9.37 30.89
N TRP A 302 5.85 10.29 30.06
CA TRP A 302 4.43 10.34 29.66
C TRP A 302 4.11 9.62 28.33
N ILE A 303 5.12 8.99 27.70
CA ILE A 303 4.97 8.23 26.45
C ILE A 303 5.16 6.72 26.69
N ASP A 304 5.98 6.33 27.66
CA ASP A 304 6.32 4.92 27.86
C ASP A 304 5.14 4.07 28.37
N GLY A 305 5.07 2.81 27.94
CA GLY A 305 3.97 1.89 28.29
C GLY A 305 4.04 1.39 29.74
N THR A 306 5.23 1.45 30.34
CA THR A 306 5.49 1.25 31.77
C THR A 306 6.26 2.48 32.27
N PRO A 307 5.55 3.60 32.53
CA PRO A 307 6.19 4.89 32.76
C PRO A 307 6.92 4.94 34.09
N ALA A 308 8.16 5.43 34.07
CA ALA A 308 8.87 5.83 35.28
C ALA A 308 8.24 7.11 35.87
N PRO A 309 8.38 7.37 37.19
CA PRO A 309 8.03 8.67 37.76
C PRO A 309 8.76 9.82 37.04
N VAL A 310 8.11 10.99 36.94
CA VAL A 310 8.74 12.17 36.35
C VAL A 310 9.81 12.73 37.30
N ASP A 311 11.08 12.54 36.97
CA ASP A 311 12.20 13.10 37.74
C ASP A 311 12.50 14.55 37.32
N PRO A 312 12.43 15.55 38.23
CA PRO A 312 12.73 16.94 37.91
C PRO A 312 14.16 17.20 37.44
N HIS A 313 15.15 16.39 37.84
CA HIS A 313 16.53 16.50 37.37
C HIS A 313 16.66 16.03 35.92
N ASP A 314 16.05 14.91 35.55
CA ASP A 314 16.05 14.45 34.15
C ASP A 314 15.23 15.37 33.24
N MET A 315 14.15 15.98 33.74
CA MET A 315 13.40 16.98 32.97
C MET A 315 14.20 18.27 32.76
N ARG A 316 15.05 18.68 33.72
CA ARG A 316 16.02 19.76 33.51
C ARG A 316 17.06 19.36 32.46
N ARG A 317 17.71 18.22 32.61
CA ARG A 317 18.69 17.71 31.62
C ARG A 317 18.12 17.58 30.21
N LEU A 318 16.86 17.15 30.07
CA LEU A 318 16.16 17.14 28.79
C LEU A 318 15.95 18.55 28.25
N THR A 319 15.49 19.49 29.08
CA THR A 319 15.30 20.90 28.69
C THR A 319 16.61 21.54 28.24
N ASP A 320 17.70 21.32 28.99
CA ASP A 320 19.04 21.79 28.65
C ASP A 320 19.49 21.20 27.31
N ARG A 321 19.32 19.88 27.10
CA ARG A 321 19.63 19.23 25.83
C ARG A 321 18.78 19.72 24.66
N LEU A 322 17.51 20.07 24.90
CA LEU A 322 16.63 20.68 23.89
C LEU A 322 17.06 22.12 23.55
N ALA A 323 17.59 22.87 24.52
CA ALA A 323 18.15 24.20 24.29
C ALA A 323 19.47 24.11 23.47
N GLU A 324 20.34 23.13 23.76
CA GLU A 324 21.54 22.83 22.96
C GLU A 324 21.24 22.49 21.50
N VAL A 325 20.07 21.88 21.23
CA VAL A 325 19.64 21.63 19.85
C VAL A 325 19.44 22.95 19.10
N GLY A 326 19.05 24.05 19.74
CA GLY A 326 18.90 25.35 19.10
C GLY A 326 17.96 25.31 17.89
N ALA A 327 16.78 24.73 18.07
CA ALA A 327 15.76 24.64 17.02
C ALA A 327 14.92 25.92 16.93
N ASP A 328 14.74 26.44 15.72
CA ASP A 328 13.91 27.62 15.43
C ASP A 328 12.40 27.28 15.54
N GLU A 329 12.05 26.05 15.17
CA GLU A 329 10.69 25.52 15.16
C GLU A 329 10.67 24.06 15.60
N ALA A 330 9.59 23.62 16.25
CA ALA A 330 9.34 22.22 16.58
C ALA A 330 8.00 21.70 16.03
N VAL A 331 7.99 20.45 15.56
CA VAL A 331 6.79 19.74 15.08
C VAL A 331 6.62 18.44 15.88
N ILE A 332 5.56 18.37 16.69
CA ILE A 332 5.32 17.27 17.63
C ILE A 332 4.29 16.29 17.04
N PHE A 333 4.76 15.15 16.51
CA PHE A 333 3.89 14.10 15.96
C PHE A 333 3.45 13.12 17.03
N THR A 334 2.29 13.37 17.66
CA THR A 334 1.68 12.46 18.63
C THR A 334 0.87 11.34 17.97
N SER A 335 0.74 10.21 18.66
CA SER A 335 -0.39 9.28 18.45
C SER A 335 -1.69 9.95 18.86
N PHE A 336 -2.83 9.53 18.28
CA PHE A 336 -4.16 10.13 18.50
C PHE A 336 -4.68 10.16 19.96
N HIS A 337 -3.95 9.57 20.90
CA HIS A 337 -4.32 9.42 22.31
C HIS A 337 -3.26 10.00 23.27
N GLN A 338 -2.32 10.80 22.76
CA GLN A 338 -1.23 11.41 23.51
C GLN A 338 -1.35 12.94 23.50
N SER A 339 -1.08 13.56 24.64
CA SER A 339 -0.99 15.02 24.71
C SER A 339 0.40 15.50 24.28
N PRO A 340 0.52 16.47 23.36
CA PRO A 340 1.80 17.10 23.03
C PRO A 340 2.26 18.10 24.12
N LEU A 341 1.35 18.51 25.01
CA LEU A 341 1.53 19.65 25.91
C LEU A 341 2.68 19.50 26.93
N PRO A 342 2.95 18.32 27.53
CA PRO A 342 4.09 18.15 28.45
C PRO A 342 5.43 18.46 27.78
N LEU A 343 5.62 18.02 26.53
CA LEU A 343 6.84 18.32 25.79
C LEU A 343 6.85 19.76 25.25
N ALA A 344 5.70 20.27 24.81
CA ALA A 344 5.59 21.68 24.38
C ALA A 344 5.99 22.65 25.50
N LEU A 345 5.69 22.34 26.77
CA LEU A 345 6.17 23.10 27.93
C LEU A 345 7.71 23.09 28.03
N LEU A 346 8.34 21.92 27.94
CA LEU A 346 9.82 21.83 27.97
C LEU A 346 10.46 22.55 26.79
N LEU A 347 9.85 22.49 25.60
CA LEU A 347 10.31 23.22 24.41
C LEU A 347 10.21 24.74 24.58
N ARG A 348 9.15 25.25 25.23
CA ARG A 348 9.07 26.67 25.62
C ARG A 348 10.16 27.06 26.62
N MET A 349 10.44 26.20 27.60
CA MET A 349 11.54 26.42 28.56
C MET A 349 12.92 26.37 27.90
N ALA A 350 13.08 25.55 26.85
CA ALA A 350 14.28 25.47 26.02
C ALA A 350 14.42 26.61 24.99
N GLY A 351 13.47 27.56 24.93
CA GLY A 351 13.52 28.72 24.05
C GLY A 351 12.92 28.53 22.66
N VAL A 352 12.25 27.41 22.37
CA VAL A 352 11.64 27.18 21.04
C VAL A 352 10.42 28.08 20.84
N HIS A 353 10.55 29.04 19.94
CA HIS A 353 9.55 30.09 19.71
C HIS A 353 8.37 29.66 18.85
N ARG A 354 8.51 28.64 18.00
CA ARG A 354 7.42 28.13 17.16
C ARG A 354 7.20 26.64 17.38
N ILE A 355 6.01 26.24 17.83
CA ILE A 355 5.65 24.85 18.12
C ILE A 355 4.34 24.48 17.43
N SER A 356 4.37 23.41 16.64
CA SER A 356 3.23 22.87 15.89
C SER A 356 2.88 21.46 16.38
N ALA A 357 1.61 21.19 16.71
CA ALA A 357 1.16 19.86 17.12
C ALA A 357 -0.33 19.61 16.84
N ILE A 358 -0.73 18.33 16.81
CA ILE A 358 -2.14 17.93 16.87
C ILE A 358 -2.59 17.94 18.34
N SER A 359 -3.62 18.72 18.69
CA SER A 359 -4.13 18.81 20.06
C SER A 359 -5.63 19.13 20.14
N ASP A 360 -6.40 18.17 20.67
CA ASP A 360 -7.80 18.40 21.02
C ASP A 360 -7.94 19.28 22.27
N ASP A 361 -6.96 19.24 23.18
CA ASP A 361 -6.86 20.12 24.36
C ASP A 361 -6.47 21.55 24.01
N TYR A 362 -6.93 22.52 24.82
CA TYR A 362 -6.54 23.93 24.70
C TYR A 362 -5.09 24.13 25.17
N PRO A 363 -4.17 24.61 24.31
CA PRO A 363 -2.74 24.63 24.60
C PRO A 363 -2.26 25.88 25.36
N GLY A 364 -3.11 26.90 25.54
CA GLY A 364 -2.65 28.22 25.96
C GLY A 364 -1.57 28.74 24.99
N SER A 365 -0.44 29.23 25.53
CA SER A 365 0.72 29.68 24.77
C SER A 365 1.70 28.57 24.36
N LEU A 366 1.39 27.29 24.62
CA LEU A 366 2.33 26.19 24.36
C LEU A 366 2.43 25.78 22.88
N LEU A 367 1.40 26.04 22.07
CA LEU A 367 1.38 25.73 20.64
C LEU A 367 1.02 26.98 19.83
N ASP A 368 1.81 27.29 18.80
CA ASP A 368 1.54 28.35 17.84
C ASP A 368 0.68 27.85 16.68
N VAL A 369 0.84 26.57 16.32
CA VAL A 369 -0.05 25.85 15.39
C VAL A 369 -0.69 24.68 16.13
N ARG A 370 -1.95 24.86 16.51
CA ARG A 370 -2.82 23.80 17.01
C ARG A 370 -3.61 23.20 15.86
N HIS A 371 -3.13 22.07 15.34
CA HIS A 371 -3.86 21.29 14.35
C HIS A 371 -4.88 20.34 15.02
N ARG A 372 -5.90 19.93 14.27
CA ARG A 372 -6.87 18.90 14.68
C ARG A 372 -7.17 18.00 13.50
N VAL A 373 -7.20 16.69 13.74
CA VAL A 373 -7.48 15.69 12.69
C VAL A 373 -8.55 14.73 13.19
N PRO A 374 -9.62 14.47 12.42
CA PRO A 374 -10.63 13.48 12.76
C PRO A 374 -10.04 12.08 13.00
N ALA A 375 -10.70 11.31 13.87
CA ALA A 375 -10.38 9.91 14.10
C ALA A 375 -10.49 9.08 12.81
N GLY A 376 -9.72 7.99 12.70
CA GLY A 376 -9.75 7.07 11.56
C GLY A 376 -8.91 7.51 10.34
N VAL A 377 -8.37 8.73 10.31
CA VAL A 377 -7.38 9.13 9.30
C VAL A 377 -6.09 8.31 9.51
N PRO A 378 -5.51 7.70 8.44
CA PRO A 378 -4.25 6.96 8.52
C PRO A 378 -3.13 7.73 9.22
N GLU A 379 -2.33 7.08 10.07
CA GLU A 379 -1.20 7.75 10.76
C GLU A 379 -0.25 8.52 9.81
N PRO A 380 0.11 8.01 8.61
CA PRO A 380 0.91 8.77 7.64
C PRO A 380 0.21 10.03 7.12
N GLU A 381 -1.11 10.00 6.95
CA GLU A 381 -1.90 11.16 6.52
C GLU A 381 -2.08 12.18 7.66
N ARG A 382 -2.21 11.71 8.92
CA ARG A 382 -2.15 12.58 10.10
C ARG A 382 -0.82 13.31 10.18
N ALA A 383 0.30 12.60 10.00
CA ALA A 383 1.63 13.19 9.99
C ALA A 383 1.81 14.22 8.86
N LEU A 384 1.43 13.88 7.62
CA LEU A 384 1.47 14.81 6.50
C LEU A 384 0.59 16.05 6.72
N SER A 385 -0.60 15.89 7.32
CA SER A 385 -1.48 17.04 7.60
C SER A 385 -0.94 17.98 8.67
N LEU A 386 -0.25 17.46 9.70
CA LEU A 386 0.43 18.30 10.68
C LEU A 386 1.65 19.00 10.06
N ALA A 387 2.43 18.31 9.23
CA ALA A 387 3.54 18.92 8.50
C ALA A 387 3.05 20.07 7.61
N ALA A 388 1.99 19.85 6.82
CA ALA A 388 1.36 20.88 6.01
C ALA A 388 0.85 22.07 6.86
N ALA A 389 0.18 21.81 7.98
CA ALA A 389 -0.31 22.86 8.90
C ALA A 389 0.84 23.67 9.56
N ALA A 390 1.98 23.04 9.85
CA ALA A 390 3.17 23.72 10.36
C ALA A 390 3.82 24.66 9.32
N GLY A 391 3.62 24.37 8.02
CA GLY A 391 4.19 25.09 6.87
C GLY A 391 5.05 24.24 5.94
N PHE A 392 5.05 22.92 6.12
CA PHE A 392 5.87 21.95 5.41
C PHE A 392 4.97 20.93 4.66
N PRO A 393 4.32 21.32 3.56
CA PRO A 393 3.53 20.38 2.76
C PRO A 393 4.45 19.37 2.06
N LEU A 394 3.87 18.26 1.61
CA LEU A 394 4.60 17.29 0.78
C LEU A 394 5.06 17.95 -0.54
N PRO A 395 6.36 17.85 -0.93
CA PRO A 395 6.85 18.43 -2.17
C PRO A 395 6.17 17.85 -3.42
N ALA A 396 6.13 18.64 -4.49
CA ALA A 396 5.45 18.27 -5.73
C ALA A 396 5.96 16.99 -6.43
N GLY A 397 7.18 16.54 -6.09
CA GLY A 397 7.77 15.30 -6.60
C GLY A 397 7.91 14.18 -5.55
N ASP A 398 7.33 14.32 -4.35
CA ASP A 398 7.31 13.24 -3.36
C ASP A 398 5.92 12.60 -3.23
N GLU A 399 5.90 11.34 -2.80
CA GLU A 399 4.69 10.55 -2.61
C GLU A 399 4.41 10.36 -1.11
N PRO A 400 3.15 10.26 -0.66
CA PRO A 400 2.80 10.15 0.75
C PRO A 400 3.17 8.78 1.38
N GLY A 401 3.77 7.85 0.62
CA GLY A 401 4.15 6.51 1.09
C GLY A 401 5.34 6.50 2.05
N LEU A 402 5.47 5.42 2.83
CA LEU A 402 6.61 5.18 3.71
C LEU A 402 7.86 4.86 2.87
N ARG A 403 9.05 5.20 3.37
CA ARG A 403 10.35 4.96 2.72
C ARG A 403 11.44 4.78 3.76
N LEU A 404 12.46 3.96 3.44
CA LEU A 404 13.70 3.83 4.20
C LEU A 404 14.89 4.35 3.39
N ARG A 405 15.99 4.62 4.10
CA ARG A 405 17.32 4.82 3.52
C ARG A 405 17.92 3.50 3.05
N ALA A 406 17.99 3.28 1.74
CA ALA A 406 18.56 2.06 1.16
C ALA A 406 20.07 1.91 1.46
N ASP A 407 20.78 3.03 1.60
CA ASP A 407 22.19 3.11 2.00
C ASP A 407 22.44 2.78 3.47
N ALA A 408 21.42 2.85 4.32
CA ALA A 408 21.48 2.50 5.73
C ALA A 408 21.14 1.02 6.02
N LEU A 409 20.72 0.25 5.01
CA LEU A 409 20.42 -1.17 5.18
C LEU A 409 21.71 -2.00 5.20
N PRO A 410 21.92 -2.87 6.21
CA PRO A 410 23.01 -3.83 6.18
C PRO A 410 22.82 -4.85 5.05
N PRO A 411 23.90 -5.53 4.61
CA PRO A 411 23.76 -6.66 3.68
C PRO A 411 22.87 -7.76 4.31
N PRO A 412 22.08 -8.49 3.51
CA PRO A 412 21.23 -9.55 4.03
C PRO A 412 22.08 -10.66 4.68
N PRO A 413 21.58 -11.32 5.75
CA PRO A 413 22.34 -12.34 6.46
C PRO A 413 22.67 -13.54 5.55
N ALA A 414 23.87 -14.11 5.77
CA ALA A 414 24.31 -15.32 5.08
C ALA A 414 23.37 -16.50 5.36
N GLY A 415 23.14 -17.35 4.34
CA GLY A 415 22.25 -18.51 4.42
C GLY A 415 20.77 -18.24 4.09
N LEU A 416 20.37 -16.98 3.88
CA LEU A 416 19.00 -16.59 3.53
C LEU A 416 18.53 -17.09 2.14
N GLY A 417 19.48 -17.37 1.23
CA GLY A 417 19.20 -17.86 -0.12
C GLY A 417 18.69 -16.79 -1.11
N GLU A 418 18.04 -17.27 -2.17
CA GLU A 418 17.46 -16.44 -3.23
C GLU A 418 16.26 -15.60 -2.73
N PRO A 419 15.92 -14.47 -3.37
CA PRO A 419 14.72 -13.70 -3.04
C PRO A 419 13.41 -14.51 -3.21
N GLY A 420 12.28 -13.94 -2.77
CA GLY A 420 10.94 -14.45 -3.04
C GLY A 420 10.33 -15.35 -1.95
N TYR A 421 11.09 -15.69 -0.90
CA TYR A 421 10.55 -16.40 0.27
C TYR A 421 9.48 -15.59 1.02
N VAL A 422 8.69 -16.28 1.83
CA VAL A 422 7.70 -15.65 2.73
C VAL A 422 8.35 -15.44 4.10
N VAL A 423 8.33 -14.21 4.61
CA VAL A 423 8.74 -13.94 6.00
C VAL A 423 7.53 -14.15 6.91
N LEU A 424 7.73 -14.85 8.03
CA LEU A 424 6.79 -14.91 9.14
C LEU A 424 7.42 -14.23 10.36
N HIS A 425 6.75 -13.22 10.90
CA HIS A 425 7.17 -12.55 12.13
C HIS A 425 6.09 -12.73 13.19
N PRO A 426 6.19 -13.75 14.07
CA PRO A 426 5.17 -14.02 15.09
C PRO A 426 5.19 -13.01 16.24
N GLY A 427 6.34 -12.39 16.47
CA GLY A 427 6.66 -11.51 17.59
C GLY A 427 5.92 -10.18 17.65
N SER A 428 5.94 -9.56 18.83
CA SER A 428 5.34 -8.25 19.10
C SER A 428 5.74 -7.71 20.47
N SER A 429 6.05 -6.41 20.55
CA SER A 429 6.19 -5.69 21.83
C SER A 429 4.86 -5.48 22.58
N VAL A 430 3.73 -5.85 21.98
CA VAL A 430 2.40 -5.81 22.58
C VAL A 430 1.74 -7.18 22.40
N GLU A 431 1.50 -7.88 23.50
CA GLU A 431 0.98 -9.26 23.58
C GLU A 431 -0.27 -9.47 22.71
N THR A 432 -1.24 -8.54 22.76
CA THR A 432 -2.48 -8.59 21.95
C THR A 432 -2.27 -8.48 20.45
N ARG A 433 -1.09 -8.10 19.99
CA ARG A 433 -0.75 -7.88 18.58
C ARG A 433 0.20 -8.95 18.04
N ALA A 434 0.65 -9.88 18.88
CA ALA A 434 1.44 -11.04 18.48
C ALA A 434 0.58 -12.08 17.77
N CYS A 435 1.18 -12.82 16.83
CA CYS A 435 0.55 -14.04 16.33
C CYS A 435 0.65 -15.13 17.40
N PRO A 436 -0.46 -15.82 17.76
CA PRO A 436 -0.39 -16.99 18.64
C PRO A 436 0.65 -18.01 18.14
N PRO A 437 1.57 -18.52 18.99
CA PRO A 437 2.65 -19.41 18.55
C PRO A 437 2.15 -20.69 17.88
N GLU A 438 1.01 -21.22 18.34
CA GLU A 438 0.36 -22.40 17.78
C GLU A 438 -0.16 -22.12 16.36
N LEU A 439 -0.74 -20.93 16.13
CA LEU A 439 -1.13 -20.48 14.80
C LEU A 439 0.08 -20.32 13.89
N ALA A 440 1.13 -19.62 14.36
CA ALA A 440 2.35 -19.39 13.61
C ALA A 440 2.99 -20.72 13.16
N THR A 441 3.09 -21.70 14.06
CA THR A 441 3.57 -23.06 13.77
C THR A 441 2.74 -23.76 12.69
N ARG A 442 1.40 -23.64 12.75
CA ARG A 442 0.51 -24.20 11.71
C ARG A 442 0.65 -23.48 10.37
N ILE A 443 0.89 -22.17 10.37
CA ILE A 443 1.15 -21.38 9.15
C ILE A 443 2.43 -21.86 8.47
N VAL A 444 3.56 -21.95 9.20
CA VAL A 444 4.83 -22.47 8.64
C VAL A 444 4.60 -23.83 7.99
N ARG A 445 3.98 -24.77 8.71
CA ARG A 445 3.71 -26.13 8.19
C ARG A 445 2.92 -26.11 6.87
N VAL A 446 1.84 -25.33 6.79
CA VAL A 446 0.98 -25.27 5.59
C VAL A 446 1.68 -24.58 4.42
N LEU A 447 2.45 -23.52 4.66
CA LEU A 447 3.19 -22.82 3.62
C LEU A 447 4.35 -23.67 3.07
N SER A 448 5.13 -24.31 3.95
CA SER A 448 6.21 -25.22 3.54
C SER A 448 5.67 -26.43 2.77
N ALA A 449 4.55 -27.03 3.21
CA ALA A 449 3.88 -28.10 2.47
C ALA A 449 3.30 -27.67 1.11
N ALA A 450 3.03 -26.37 0.93
CA ALA A 450 2.59 -25.78 -0.33
C ALA A 450 3.75 -25.31 -1.23
N GLY A 451 5.01 -25.55 -0.86
CA GLY A 451 6.20 -25.24 -1.66
C GLY A 451 6.80 -23.84 -1.45
N TYR A 452 6.38 -23.08 -0.43
CA TYR A 452 7.00 -21.80 -0.11
C TYR A 452 8.20 -21.99 0.81
N ARG A 453 9.35 -21.38 0.50
CA ARG A 453 10.39 -21.15 1.51
C ARG A 453 9.87 -20.15 2.55
N VAL A 454 9.87 -20.53 3.82
CA VAL A 454 9.44 -19.69 4.94
C VAL A 454 10.65 -19.29 5.79
N VAL A 455 10.80 -18.00 6.07
CA VAL A 455 11.83 -17.44 6.95
C VAL A 455 11.15 -16.88 8.20
N VAL A 456 11.49 -17.41 9.37
CA VAL A 456 10.94 -16.97 10.66
C VAL A 456 11.90 -15.95 11.27
N THR A 457 11.38 -14.80 11.67
CA THR A 457 12.15 -13.69 12.25
C THR A 457 11.57 -13.27 13.60
N GLY A 458 12.39 -12.66 14.46
CA GLY A 458 11.99 -12.25 15.80
C GLY A 458 13.11 -11.45 16.48
N GLY A 459 12.76 -10.62 17.45
CA GLY A 459 13.70 -9.81 18.20
C GLY A 459 14.71 -10.63 19.03
N PRO A 460 15.71 -9.96 19.64
CA PRO A 460 16.73 -10.59 20.50
C PRO A 460 16.15 -11.57 21.53
N ASP A 461 15.04 -11.20 22.16
CA ASP A 461 14.40 -11.95 23.26
C ASP A 461 13.40 -13.01 22.78
N GLU A 462 13.20 -13.16 21.46
CA GLU A 462 12.15 -14.03 20.88
C GLU A 462 12.71 -15.37 20.32
N GLN A 463 13.97 -15.70 20.62
CA GLN A 463 14.67 -16.90 20.08
C GLN A 463 13.94 -18.22 20.32
N GLU A 464 13.39 -18.46 21.51
CA GLU A 464 12.65 -19.69 21.81
C GLU A 464 11.34 -19.76 20.99
N LEU A 465 10.68 -18.62 20.81
CA LEU A 465 9.47 -18.51 20.01
C LEU A 465 9.75 -18.79 18.53
N THR A 466 10.80 -18.19 17.96
CA THR A 466 11.12 -18.40 16.54
C THR A 466 11.62 -19.81 16.27
N ALA A 467 12.46 -20.38 17.14
CA ALA A 467 12.91 -21.77 17.02
C ALA A 467 11.75 -22.76 17.05
N ARG A 468 10.78 -22.57 17.97
CA ARG A 468 9.55 -23.37 18.05
C ARG A 468 8.73 -23.29 16.76
N VAL A 469 8.56 -22.10 16.21
CA VAL A 469 7.75 -21.85 15.00
C VAL A 469 8.45 -22.35 13.73
N ALA A 470 9.76 -22.11 13.60
CA ALA A 470 10.59 -22.53 12.48
C ALA A 470 10.76 -24.06 12.40
N GLY A 471 10.77 -24.76 13.54
CA GLY A 471 10.81 -26.22 13.61
C GLY A 471 9.68 -26.95 12.86
N ALA A 472 8.64 -26.24 12.42
CA ALA A 472 7.59 -26.76 11.54
C ALA A 472 7.92 -26.75 10.04
N GLY A 473 9.12 -26.31 9.63
CA GLY A 473 9.60 -26.37 8.25
C GLY A 473 10.12 -25.04 7.66
N GLY A 474 10.53 -24.08 8.49
CA GLY A 474 11.08 -22.79 8.08
C GLY A 474 12.53 -22.58 8.51
N LEU A 475 13.18 -21.58 7.93
CA LEU A 475 14.51 -21.09 8.34
C LEU A 475 14.36 -20.16 9.55
N ASP A 476 15.00 -20.49 10.68
CA ASP A 476 15.03 -19.62 11.85
C ASP A 476 16.14 -18.56 11.74
N LEU A 477 15.77 -17.28 11.88
CA LEU A 477 16.67 -16.14 12.02
C LEU A 477 16.35 -15.28 13.26
N GLY A 478 15.49 -15.75 14.17
CA GLY A 478 15.16 -15.01 15.39
C GLY A 478 16.36 -14.80 16.31
N GLY A 479 16.29 -13.76 17.14
CA GLY A 479 17.42 -13.31 17.96
C GLY A 479 18.54 -12.61 17.19
N ARG A 480 18.59 -12.77 15.86
CA ARG A 480 19.68 -12.29 14.99
C ARG A 480 19.26 -11.13 14.09
N THR A 481 18.04 -10.61 14.26
CA THR A 481 17.49 -9.52 13.46
C THR A 481 17.21 -8.29 14.31
N GLY A 482 18.12 -7.32 14.27
CA GLY A 482 17.80 -5.93 14.57
C GLY A 482 16.90 -5.34 13.47
N LEU A 483 16.47 -4.08 13.62
CA LEU A 483 15.52 -3.50 12.68
C LEU A 483 16.11 -3.34 11.27
N GLY A 484 17.42 -3.07 11.16
CA GLY A 484 18.14 -2.98 9.89
C GLY A 484 18.27 -4.33 9.19
N GLU A 485 18.66 -5.37 9.91
CA GLU A 485 18.74 -6.74 9.36
C GLU A 485 17.36 -7.27 8.98
N LEU A 486 16.32 -6.98 9.78
CA LEU A 486 14.94 -7.31 9.46
C LEU A 486 14.45 -6.59 8.20
N ALA A 487 14.82 -5.32 8.01
CA ALA A 487 14.54 -4.59 6.78
C ALA A 487 15.25 -5.22 5.57
N ALA A 488 16.52 -5.60 5.70
CA ALA A 488 17.29 -6.27 4.64
C ALA A 488 16.73 -7.66 4.26
N ILE A 489 16.17 -8.40 5.22
CA ILE A 489 15.43 -9.65 4.98
C ILE A 489 14.11 -9.35 4.27
N ILE A 490 13.28 -8.44 4.81
CA ILE A 490 11.97 -8.13 4.23
C ILE A 490 12.12 -7.60 2.79
N ALA A 491 13.13 -6.77 2.50
CA ALA A 491 13.39 -6.20 1.17
C ALA A 491 13.61 -7.24 0.05
N ARG A 492 13.88 -8.50 0.39
CA ARG A 492 14.05 -9.62 -0.57
C ARG A 492 12.92 -10.66 -0.48
N ALA A 493 11.90 -10.44 0.35
CA ALA A 493 10.77 -11.33 0.52
C ALA A 493 9.70 -11.17 -0.58
N GLY A 494 8.97 -12.24 -0.88
CA GLY A 494 7.77 -12.17 -1.71
C GLY A 494 6.56 -11.61 -0.96
N ALA A 495 6.48 -11.86 0.36
CA ALA A 495 5.52 -11.24 1.28
C ALA A 495 5.95 -11.38 2.75
N LEU A 496 5.36 -10.58 3.61
CA LEU A 496 5.44 -10.68 5.07
C LEU A 496 4.10 -11.11 5.67
N VAL A 497 4.11 -12.15 6.51
CA VAL A 497 3.00 -12.53 7.40
C VAL A 497 3.33 -12.05 8.81
N VAL A 498 2.50 -11.18 9.38
CA VAL A 498 2.81 -10.50 10.65
C VAL A 498 1.54 -10.01 11.37
N GLY A 499 1.64 -9.84 12.70
CA GLY A 499 0.65 -9.12 13.50
C GLY A 499 0.60 -7.61 13.23
N ASN A 500 -0.16 -6.86 14.02
CA ASN A 500 -0.19 -5.38 13.93
C ASN A 500 0.97 -4.72 14.67
N THR A 501 2.18 -4.86 14.10
CA THR A 501 3.47 -4.51 14.71
C THR A 501 4.39 -3.72 13.74
N GLY A 502 5.49 -3.18 14.27
CA GLY A 502 6.45 -2.36 13.50
C GLY A 502 6.94 -2.97 12.17
N PRO A 503 7.26 -4.27 12.08
CA PRO A 503 7.63 -4.93 10.83
C PRO A 503 6.59 -4.82 9.70
N ALA A 504 5.29 -4.68 10.01
CA ALA A 504 4.27 -4.45 8.99
C ALA A 504 4.45 -3.10 8.28
N HIS A 505 4.86 -2.06 9.02
CA HIS A 505 5.21 -0.74 8.47
C HIS A 505 6.58 -0.75 7.79
N LEU A 506 7.50 -1.62 8.23
CA LEU A 506 8.79 -1.83 7.58
C LEU A 506 8.63 -2.45 6.18
N ALA A 507 7.78 -3.46 6.05
CA ALA A 507 7.37 -4.01 4.75
C ALA A 507 6.67 -2.96 3.87
N ALA A 508 5.79 -2.14 4.45
CA ALA A 508 5.16 -1.04 3.71
C ALA A 508 6.17 -0.01 3.19
N ALA A 509 7.20 0.32 3.97
CA ALA A 509 8.29 1.22 3.57
C ALA A 509 9.23 0.64 2.49
N LEU A 510 9.18 -0.68 2.29
CA LEU A 510 9.94 -1.45 1.30
C LEU A 510 9.07 -1.90 0.10
N ALA A 511 7.79 -1.48 0.05
CA ALA A 511 6.80 -1.89 -0.95
C ALA A 511 6.53 -3.42 -1.02
N VAL A 512 6.77 -4.15 0.07
CA VAL A 512 6.60 -5.61 0.16
C VAL A 512 5.16 -5.95 0.57
N PRO A 513 4.48 -6.91 -0.09
CA PRO A 513 3.12 -7.32 0.27
C PRO A 513 2.98 -7.82 1.71
N VAL A 514 1.87 -7.49 2.38
CA VAL A 514 1.62 -7.81 3.80
C VAL A 514 0.35 -8.63 3.99
N ILE A 515 0.48 -9.77 4.66
CA ILE A 515 -0.65 -10.53 5.21
C ILE A 515 -0.73 -10.19 6.69
N SER A 516 -1.67 -9.30 7.03
CA SER A 516 -1.80 -8.71 8.35
C SER A 516 -2.77 -9.54 9.22
N LEU A 517 -2.21 -10.26 10.19
CA LEU A 517 -2.93 -10.97 11.25
C LEU A 517 -3.36 -9.93 12.31
N PHE A 518 -4.45 -9.23 12.04
CA PHE A 518 -4.72 -7.94 12.70
C PHE A 518 -5.69 -8.07 13.87
N ALA A 519 -5.18 -8.00 15.10
CA ALA A 519 -6.01 -7.92 16.30
C ALA A 519 -6.67 -6.51 16.40
N PRO A 520 -7.99 -6.42 16.61
CA PRO A 520 -8.73 -5.16 16.46
C PRO A 520 -8.57 -4.16 17.62
N THR A 521 -7.54 -4.28 18.46
CA THR A 521 -7.32 -3.37 19.61
C THR A 521 -7.07 -1.92 19.21
N VAL A 522 -6.81 -1.64 17.93
CA VAL A 522 -6.76 -0.32 17.30
C VAL A 522 -7.44 -0.37 15.91
N PRO A 523 -7.90 0.75 15.33
CA PRO A 523 -8.56 0.74 14.02
C PRO A 523 -7.64 0.35 12.86
N PHE A 524 -8.06 -0.59 12.01
CA PHE A 524 -7.27 -1.05 10.85
C PHE A 524 -7.03 0.06 9.81
N GLY A 525 -8.04 0.89 9.52
CA GLY A 525 -7.88 2.02 8.57
C GLY A 525 -6.83 3.04 9.00
N GLN A 526 -6.55 3.14 10.31
CA GLN A 526 -5.58 4.09 10.86
C GLN A 526 -4.16 3.48 10.97
N TRP A 527 -4.06 2.19 11.31
CA TRP A 527 -2.82 1.50 11.69
C TRP A 527 -2.42 0.32 10.77
N GLY A 528 -3.14 0.10 9.67
CA GLY A 528 -2.78 -0.92 8.68
C GLY A 528 -1.52 -0.56 7.88
N PRO A 529 -0.94 -1.54 7.14
CA PRO A 529 0.08 -1.27 6.14
C PRO A 529 -0.43 -0.24 5.12
N TYR A 530 0.34 0.81 4.88
CA TYR A 530 -0.13 1.98 4.14
C TYR A 530 0.33 1.94 2.67
N ARG A 531 -0.63 1.94 1.74
CA ARG A 531 -0.41 2.00 0.27
C ARG A 531 0.42 0.86 -0.33
N VAL A 532 0.35 -0.34 0.27
CA VAL A 532 1.00 -1.55 -0.24
C VAL A 532 0.00 -2.71 -0.34
N PRO A 533 0.19 -3.67 -1.27
CA PRO A 533 -0.62 -4.88 -1.37
C PRO A 533 -0.80 -5.57 -0.01
N THR A 534 -2.04 -5.62 0.47
CA THR A 534 -2.35 -6.04 1.84
C THR A 534 -3.59 -6.93 1.89
N VAL A 535 -3.51 -8.04 2.62
CA VAL A 535 -4.68 -8.84 3.01
C VAL A 535 -4.80 -8.86 4.53
N ARG A 536 -5.94 -8.39 5.06
CA ARG A 536 -6.27 -8.45 6.49
C ARG A 536 -6.91 -9.79 6.82
N LEU A 537 -6.42 -10.45 7.87
CA LEU A 537 -6.99 -11.66 8.45
C LEU A 537 -7.21 -11.46 9.97
N GLY A 538 -8.13 -12.23 10.55
CA GLY A 538 -8.54 -12.13 11.95
C GLY A 538 -9.96 -11.58 12.12
N ASP A 539 -10.56 -11.84 13.29
CA ASP A 539 -11.88 -11.31 13.64
C ASP A 539 -11.80 -9.83 14.02
N ALA A 540 -12.44 -8.99 13.22
CA ALA A 540 -12.53 -7.55 13.45
C ALA A 540 -13.66 -7.13 14.41
N GLY A 541 -14.59 -8.03 14.74
CA GLY A 541 -15.71 -7.81 15.65
C GLY A 541 -15.44 -8.24 17.10
N ALA A 542 -14.25 -8.75 17.39
CA ALA A 542 -13.90 -9.28 18.71
C ALA A 542 -14.03 -8.24 19.84
N ALA A 543 -14.41 -8.70 21.04
CA ALA A 543 -14.75 -7.84 22.19
C ALA A 543 -13.66 -6.86 22.65
N CYS A 544 -12.39 -7.05 22.25
CA CYS A 544 -11.31 -6.11 22.52
C CYS A 544 -11.18 -4.97 21.49
N ARG A 545 -12.12 -4.86 20.52
CA ARG A 545 -12.12 -3.84 19.46
C ARG A 545 -11.97 -2.42 20.01
N ASP A 546 -11.02 -1.68 19.45
CA ASP A 546 -10.67 -0.29 19.79
C ASP A 546 -10.28 -0.03 21.28
N SER A 547 -10.16 -1.07 22.10
CA SER A 547 -9.85 -0.96 23.54
C SER A 547 -8.42 -0.54 23.87
N ARG A 548 -7.50 -0.57 22.90
CA ARG A 548 -6.03 -0.45 23.07
C ARG A 548 -5.41 -1.42 24.09
N ALA A 549 -6.10 -2.48 24.50
CA ALA A 549 -5.60 -3.44 25.48
C ALA A 549 -4.23 -4.02 25.06
N THR A 550 -3.24 -3.95 25.95
CA THR A 550 -1.87 -4.43 25.69
C THR A 550 -1.67 -5.90 26.03
N ARG A 551 -2.46 -6.43 26.97
CA ARG A 551 -2.63 -7.85 27.31
C ARG A 551 -4.01 -8.33 26.86
N CYS A 552 -4.16 -9.60 26.48
CA CYS A 552 -5.42 -10.06 25.90
C CYS A 552 -6.53 -10.19 26.97
N PRO A 553 -7.65 -9.43 26.86
CA PRO A 553 -8.74 -9.53 27.82
C PRO A 553 -9.66 -10.73 27.55
N VAL A 554 -9.42 -11.49 26.48
CA VAL A 554 -10.25 -12.64 26.07
C VAL A 554 -9.39 -13.92 26.05
N PRO A 555 -9.70 -14.95 26.86
CA PRO A 555 -8.94 -16.19 26.91
C PRO A 555 -8.76 -16.85 25.53
N GLY A 556 -7.55 -17.34 25.26
CA GLY A 556 -7.22 -18.04 24.01
C GLY A 556 -7.00 -17.16 22.78
N HIS A 557 -7.02 -15.83 22.92
CA HIS A 557 -6.77 -14.86 21.83
C HIS A 557 -7.62 -15.15 20.55
N PRO A 558 -8.95 -15.33 20.67
CA PRO A 558 -9.77 -15.98 19.65
C PRO A 558 -9.81 -15.23 18.31
N CYS A 559 -9.61 -13.89 18.33
CA CYS A 559 -9.61 -13.09 17.10
C CYS A 559 -8.48 -13.44 16.13
N LEU A 560 -7.36 -13.99 16.62
CA LEU A 560 -6.29 -14.51 15.77
C LEU A 560 -6.25 -16.05 15.80
N SER A 561 -6.43 -16.70 16.95
CA SER A 561 -6.31 -18.17 17.07
C SER A 561 -7.27 -18.96 16.16
N ALA A 562 -8.42 -18.38 15.82
CA ALA A 562 -9.41 -18.94 14.90
C ALA A 562 -9.09 -18.73 13.40
N VAL A 563 -7.99 -18.05 13.05
CA VAL A 563 -7.56 -17.91 11.65
C VAL A 563 -7.07 -19.26 11.13
N GLU A 564 -7.73 -19.78 10.10
CA GLU A 564 -7.28 -21.00 9.43
C GLU A 564 -6.02 -20.74 8.58
N PRO A 565 -4.94 -21.52 8.74
CA PRO A 565 -3.69 -21.34 7.99
C PRO A 565 -3.86 -21.34 6.46
N GLY A 566 -4.86 -22.07 5.94
CA GLY A 566 -5.21 -22.07 4.52
C GLY A 566 -5.56 -20.68 3.99
N ARG A 567 -6.10 -19.78 4.83
CA ARG A 567 -6.39 -18.39 4.46
C ARG A 567 -5.13 -17.56 4.22
N VAL A 568 -4.01 -17.90 4.85
CA VAL A 568 -2.70 -17.29 4.58
C VAL A 568 -2.18 -17.73 3.21
N LEU A 569 -2.33 -19.01 2.86
CA LEU A 569 -1.99 -19.53 1.54
C LEU A 569 -2.86 -18.92 0.43
N GLU A 570 -4.17 -18.75 0.67
CA GLU A 570 -5.07 -18.03 -0.23
C GLU A 570 -4.68 -16.55 -0.38
N ALA A 571 -4.28 -15.88 0.71
CA ALA A 571 -3.82 -14.50 0.69
C ALA A 571 -2.51 -14.34 -0.12
N LEU A 572 -1.55 -15.26 -0.02
CA LEU A 572 -0.34 -15.26 -0.86
C LEU A 572 -0.68 -15.35 -2.34
N ARG A 573 -1.57 -16.27 -2.72
CA ARG A 573 -2.05 -16.41 -4.11
C ARG A 573 -2.78 -15.15 -4.59
N LEU A 574 -3.59 -14.53 -3.74
CA LEU A 574 -4.31 -13.30 -4.04
C LEU A 574 -3.38 -12.09 -4.27
N LEU A 575 -2.27 -12.03 -3.51
CA LEU A 575 -1.20 -11.05 -3.66
C LEU A 575 -0.23 -11.38 -4.81
N GLY A 576 -0.47 -12.46 -5.57
CA GLY A 576 0.36 -12.87 -6.70
C GLY A 576 1.72 -13.46 -6.31
N VAL A 577 1.91 -13.88 -5.06
CA VAL A 577 3.18 -14.46 -4.58
C VAL A 577 3.29 -15.92 -5.04
N PRO A 578 4.23 -16.25 -5.95
CA PRO A 578 4.42 -17.62 -6.40
C PRO A 578 5.02 -18.47 -5.28
N ALA A 579 4.67 -19.76 -5.24
CA ALA A 579 5.50 -20.74 -4.55
C ALA A 579 6.82 -20.90 -5.31
N ASP A 580 7.90 -21.24 -4.61
CA ASP A 580 9.10 -21.71 -5.29
C ASP A 580 8.73 -22.98 -6.05
N SER A 581 9.16 -23.10 -7.31
CA SER A 581 8.89 -24.34 -8.06
C SER A 581 9.45 -25.53 -7.29
N PRO A 582 8.70 -26.62 -7.10
CA PRO A 582 9.21 -27.79 -6.40
C PRO A 582 10.44 -28.27 -7.15
N VAL A 583 11.60 -28.21 -6.48
CA VAL A 583 12.85 -28.82 -6.97
C VAL A 583 12.48 -30.26 -7.29
N GLY A 584 12.61 -30.62 -8.57
CA GLY A 584 11.83 -31.71 -9.13
C GLY A 584 11.96 -33.00 -8.33
N ALA A 585 10.83 -33.67 -8.11
CA ALA A 585 10.85 -35.09 -7.81
C ALA A 585 11.69 -35.75 -8.91
N GLY A 586 12.92 -36.13 -8.57
CA GLY A 586 13.93 -36.48 -9.55
C GLY A 586 13.39 -37.58 -10.43
N THR A 587 13.30 -37.31 -11.74
CA THR A 587 12.96 -38.34 -12.72
C THR A 587 13.97 -39.46 -12.53
N VAL A 588 13.52 -40.58 -11.95
CA VAL A 588 14.37 -41.76 -11.80
C VAL A 588 14.62 -42.28 -13.20
N VAL A 589 15.72 -41.81 -13.80
CA VAL A 589 16.24 -42.36 -15.03
C VAL A 589 16.60 -43.80 -14.70
N ALA A 590 15.75 -44.72 -15.16
CA ALA A 590 15.96 -46.14 -14.96
C ALA A 590 17.30 -46.54 -15.58
N VAL A 591 18.29 -46.80 -14.73
CA VAL A 591 19.59 -47.34 -15.13
C VAL A 591 19.32 -48.74 -15.71
N PRO A 592 19.64 -49.02 -16.99
CA PRO A 592 19.44 -50.35 -17.53
C PRO A 592 20.38 -51.35 -16.82
N PRO A 593 19.93 -52.60 -16.57
CA PRO A 593 20.72 -53.57 -15.83
C PRO A 593 22.02 -53.91 -16.58
N ARG A 594 23.14 -53.90 -15.86
CA ARG A 594 24.44 -54.36 -16.38
C ARG A 594 24.37 -55.87 -16.69
N ALA A 595 24.97 -56.25 -17.82
CA ALA A 595 25.17 -57.65 -18.18
C ALA A 595 26.04 -58.38 -17.13
N PRO A 596 25.83 -59.69 -16.90
CA PRO A 596 26.55 -60.44 -15.88
C PRO A 596 28.04 -60.63 -16.25
N ALA A 597 28.91 -60.50 -15.24
CA ALA A 597 30.34 -60.74 -15.39
C ALA A 597 30.63 -62.26 -15.46
N VAL A 598 31.50 -62.65 -16.39
CA VAL A 598 31.98 -64.03 -16.54
C VAL A 598 32.94 -64.36 -15.39
N THR A 599 32.61 -65.37 -14.59
CA THR A 599 33.51 -65.93 -13.58
C THR A 599 34.40 -67.02 -14.18
N SER A 600 35.68 -66.71 -14.39
CA SER A 600 36.69 -67.70 -14.78
C SER A 600 37.05 -68.58 -13.58
N THR A 601 36.66 -69.86 -13.61
CA THR A 601 37.15 -70.88 -12.66
C THR A 601 38.54 -71.37 -13.10
N GLY A 602 39.46 -71.54 -12.14
CA GLY A 602 40.82 -72.00 -12.42
C GLY A 602 41.49 -72.67 -11.23
N GLY A 603 41.88 -73.93 -11.41
CA GLY A 603 42.68 -74.72 -10.47
C GLY A 603 41.86 -75.60 -9.51
N GLY A 604 42.11 -76.92 -9.40
CA GLY A 604 42.96 -77.79 -10.21
C GLY A 604 43.40 -79.06 -9.48
N GLY A 605 43.56 -80.17 -10.21
CA GLY A 605 44.38 -81.32 -9.79
C GLY A 605 43.69 -82.50 -9.09
N ARG A 606 43.20 -83.47 -9.87
CA ARG A 606 43.73 -84.85 -9.91
C ARG A 606 43.17 -85.60 -11.11
#